data_AF-A0AAJ0FMX1-F1
#
_entry.id   AF-A0AAJ0FMX1-F1
#
_cell.length_a   1.000
_cell.length_b   1.000
_cell.length_c   1.000
_cell.angle_alpha   90.00
_cell.angle_beta   90.00
_cell.angle_gamma   90.00
#
_symmetry.space_group_name_H-M   'P 1'
#
loop_
_entity.id
_entity.type
_entity.pdbx_description
1 polymer ?
#
loop_
_entity_poly.entity_id
_entity_poly.type
_entity_poly.pdbx_seq_one_letter_code
_entity_poly.pdbx_strand_id
1 'polypeptide(L)'
;MDLDLEEIDRSMTFHPSEACVVSCGTVTIDPAACKVLLIWNRHLNIYQLPKGRKNIGEDMLSAALRETYEETGVHATPLRLKIATRATPPSDKDEDEGGNGGDVGLRPTREVTEGRLSTEFIGCCRYPDPQSSTPADKVVFYYAAIADSAVPRGAGTPRDRKKLKEVWAPAAEAATLLRFRAEADIVRKALEDARRSGYQMAG
;
A
#
# COMPACT_ATOMS: atom_id res chain seq x y z
N MET A 1 -16.41 -27.43 10.88
CA MET A 1 -15.03 -27.65 11.35
C MET A 1 -14.94 -26.88 12.64
N ASP A 2 -14.76 -27.55 13.76
CA ASP A 2 -14.64 -26.86 15.05
C ASP A 2 -13.32 -26.09 15.07
N LEU A 3 -13.34 -24.88 15.64
CA LEU A 3 -12.13 -24.08 15.79
C LEU A 3 -11.22 -24.73 16.83
N ASP A 4 -9.98 -25.04 16.43
CA ASP A 4 -8.94 -25.50 17.34
C ASP A 4 -8.35 -24.29 18.10
N LEU A 5 -8.92 -24.03 19.28
CA LEU A 5 -8.52 -22.90 20.12
C LEU A 5 -7.09 -23.05 20.65
N GLU A 6 -6.61 -24.28 20.85
CA GLU A 6 -5.25 -24.51 21.33
C GLU A 6 -4.22 -24.21 20.23
N GLU A 7 -4.53 -24.56 18.98
CA GLU A 7 -3.67 -24.20 17.85
C GLU A 7 -3.62 -22.69 17.61
N ILE A 8 -4.75 -21.99 17.83
CA ILE A 8 -4.78 -20.52 17.78
C ILE A 8 -3.87 -19.93 18.86
N ASP A 9 -3.97 -20.40 20.10
CA ASP A 9 -3.12 -19.92 21.20
C ASP A 9 -1.64 -20.19 20.93
N ARG A 10 -1.27 -21.40 20.48
CA ARG A 10 0.11 -21.77 20.15
C ARG A 10 0.70 -20.94 19.01
N SER A 11 -0.12 -20.52 18.05
CA SER A 11 0.33 -19.75 16.88
C SER A 11 0.26 -18.23 17.07
N MET A 12 -0.45 -17.74 18.10
CA MET A 12 -0.56 -16.33 18.41
C MET A 12 0.71 -15.80 19.08
N THR A 13 1.22 -14.65 18.60
CA THR A 13 2.42 -14.03 19.16
C THR A 13 2.15 -12.58 19.56
N PHE A 14 2.55 -12.22 20.79
CA PHE A 14 2.48 -10.85 21.29
C PHE A 14 3.73 -10.06 20.92
N HIS A 15 3.53 -8.87 20.36
CA HIS A 15 4.60 -7.92 20.03
C HIS A 15 4.25 -6.57 20.67
N PRO A 16 4.99 -6.13 21.71
CA PRO A 16 4.68 -4.87 22.38
C PRO A 16 4.98 -3.69 21.46
N SER A 17 4.31 -2.56 21.68
CA SER A 17 4.35 -1.39 20.78
C SER A 17 5.76 -0.81 20.59
N GLU A 18 6.59 -0.84 21.61
CA GLU A 18 7.98 -0.38 21.61
C GLU A 18 8.92 -1.30 20.82
N ALA A 19 8.49 -2.53 20.52
CA ALA A 19 9.20 -3.50 19.70
C ALA A 19 8.50 -3.73 18.34
N CYS A 20 7.47 -2.95 18.00
CA CYS A 20 6.71 -3.10 16.76
C CYS A 20 6.46 -1.74 16.09
N VAL A 21 7.21 -1.46 15.03
CA VAL A 21 7.11 -0.23 14.26
C VAL A 21 6.04 -0.37 13.19
N VAL A 22 5.02 0.50 13.25
CA VAL A 22 4.07 0.70 12.16
C VAL A 22 4.62 1.72 11.18
N SER A 23 4.83 1.28 9.95
CA SER A 23 5.24 2.10 8.82
C SER A 23 4.20 2.04 7.71
N CYS A 24 4.16 3.08 6.89
CA CYS A 24 3.21 3.20 5.80
C CYS A 24 3.91 3.74 4.56
N GLY A 25 3.46 3.29 3.39
CA GLY A 25 4.03 3.68 2.09
C GLY A 25 3.00 3.58 0.97
N THR A 26 3.38 4.03 -0.22
CA THR A 26 2.48 3.96 -1.39
C THR A 26 3.06 3.15 -2.52
N VAL A 27 2.16 2.52 -3.29
CA VAL A 27 2.37 2.27 -4.71
C VAL A 27 1.69 3.42 -5.45
N THR A 28 2.47 4.46 -5.77
CA THR A 28 1.95 5.60 -6.53
C THR A 28 2.01 5.31 -8.03
N ILE A 29 0.86 5.34 -8.68
CA ILE A 29 0.68 5.01 -10.09
C ILE A 29 0.39 6.29 -10.88
N ASP A 30 1.00 6.44 -12.04
CA ASP A 30 0.55 7.34 -13.10
C ASP A 30 -0.11 6.48 -14.19
N PRO A 31 -1.45 6.41 -14.23
CA PRO A 31 -2.14 5.59 -15.21
C PRO A 31 -2.02 6.12 -16.63
N ALA A 32 -1.91 7.44 -16.80
CA ALA A 32 -1.83 8.06 -18.11
C ALA A 32 -0.50 7.77 -18.79
N ALA A 33 0.60 7.81 -18.03
CA ALA A 33 1.94 7.46 -18.53
C ALA A 33 2.30 5.98 -18.37
N CYS A 34 1.43 5.18 -17.73
CA CYS A 34 1.68 3.78 -17.37
C CYS A 34 3.00 3.60 -16.58
N LYS A 35 3.17 4.39 -15.52
CA LYS A 35 4.37 4.38 -14.66
C LYS A 35 4.03 4.17 -13.19
N VAL A 36 5.04 3.74 -12.44
CA VAL A 36 5.01 3.61 -10.98
C VAL A 36 6.16 4.41 -10.40
N LEU A 37 5.89 5.15 -9.33
CA LEU A 37 6.90 5.90 -8.58
C LEU A 37 7.69 4.95 -7.68
N LEU A 38 8.99 4.94 -7.87
CA LEU A 38 9.98 4.27 -7.03
C LEU A 38 10.95 5.29 -6.43
N ILE A 39 11.75 4.83 -5.48
CA ILE A 39 12.88 5.56 -4.94
C ILE A 39 14.17 4.80 -5.24
N TRP A 40 15.14 5.49 -5.82
CA TRP A 40 16.55 5.08 -5.80
C TRP A 40 17.22 5.58 -4.52
N ASN A 41 17.56 4.65 -3.62
CA ASN A 41 18.33 4.94 -2.43
C ASN A 41 19.83 4.94 -2.76
N ARG A 42 20.44 6.12 -2.82
CA ARG A 42 21.85 6.32 -3.20
C ARG A 42 22.84 5.74 -2.19
N HIS A 43 22.43 5.59 -0.94
CA HIS A 43 23.30 5.07 0.11
C HIS A 43 23.39 3.54 0.06
N LEU A 44 22.23 2.90 -0.15
CA LEU A 44 22.13 1.45 -0.19
C LEU A 44 22.29 0.87 -1.61
N ASN A 45 22.24 1.72 -2.63
CA ASN A 45 22.21 1.34 -4.05
C ASN A 45 21.09 0.36 -4.38
N ILE A 46 19.87 0.69 -3.96
CA ILE A 46 18.67 -0.14 -4.18
C ILE A 46 17.50 0.70 -4.67
N TYR A 47 16.61 0.08 -5.43
CA TYR A 47 15.24 0.59 -5.61
C TYR A 47 14.32 0.04 -4.52
N GLN A 48 13.47 0.91 -4.00
CA GLN A 48 12.45 0.60 -3.00
C GLN A 48 11.21 1.48 -3.22
N LEU A 49 10.09 1.12 -2.61
CA LEU A 49 8.92 1.99 -2.52
C LEU A 49 9.12 3.13 -1.49
N PRO A 50 8.44 4.27 -1.66
CA PRO A 50 8.36 5.30 -0.63
C PRO A 50 7.65 4.77 0.62
N LYS A 51 8.24 4.98 1.79
CA LYS A 51 7.67 4.56 3.08
C LYS A 51 8.41 5.17 4.27
N GLY A 52 7.67 5.42 5.34
CA GLY A 52 8.26 5.78 6.63
C GLY A 52 7.36 5.48 7.81
N ARG A 53 7.70 5.99 8.99
CA ARG A 53 7.03 5.63 10.25
C ARG A 53 5.76 6.46 10.41
N LYS A 54 4.69 5.84 10.90
CA LYS A 54 3.45 6.54 11.22
C LYS A 54 3.66 7.45 12.44
N ASN A 55 3.17 8.69 12.38
CA ASN A 55 3.18 9.58 13.54
C ASN A 55 2.10 9.20 14.57
N ILE A 56 2.26 9.66 15.82
CA ILE A 56 1.23 9.49 16.85
C ILE A 56 -0.02 10.27 16.44
N GLY A 57 -1.20 9.63 16.53
CA GLY A 57 -2.48 10.24 16.13
C GLY A 57 -2.76 10.30 14.63
N GLU A 58 -1.77 9.96 13.78
CA GLU A 58 -1.93 9.94 12.32
C GLU A 58 -2.57 8.62 11.84
N ASP A 59 -3.46 8.68 10.85
CA ASP A 59 -3.99 7.49 10.17
C ASP A 59 -2.99 6.92 9.16
N MET A 60 -3.11 5.64 8.84
CA MET A 60 -2.10 4.91 8.07
C MET A 60 -2.00 5.36 6.60
N LEU A 61 -3.12 5.74 5.98
CA LEU A 61 -3.13 6.22 4.61
C LEU A 61 -2.52 7.63 4.52
N SER A 62 -2.87 8.52 5.44
CA SER A 62 -2.24 9.84 5.54
C SER A 62 -0.74 9.73 5.77
N ALA A 63 -0.29 8.81 6.62
CA ALA A 63 1.13 8.52 6.80
C ALA A 63 1.79 8.07 5.49
N ALA A 64 1.17 7.16 4.74
CA ALA A 64 1.69 6.72 3.45
C ALA A 64 1.87 7.88 2.45
N LEU A 65 0.89 8.78 2.36
CA LEU A 65 0.92 9.92 1.46
C LEU A 65 1.96 10.97 1.90
N ARG A 66 2.02 11.27 3.19
CA ARG A 66 3.02 12.18 3.77
C ARG A 66 4.43 11.68 3.48
N GLU A 67 4.71 10.42 3.80
CA GLU A 67 6.05 9.82 3.59
C GLU A 67 6.42 9.80 2.10
N THR A 68 5.45 9.52 1.21
CA THR A 68 5.67 9.66 -0.25
C THR A 68 6.11 11.08 -0.61
N TYR A 69 5.41 12.10 -0.11
CA TYR A 69 5.78 13.48 -0.38
C TYR A 69 7.13 13.85 0.23
N GLU A 70 7.40 13.46 1.48
CA GLU A 70 8.65 13.77 2.17
C GLU A 70 9.87 13.19 1.43
N GLU A 71 9.81 11.92 1.06
CA GLU A 71 10.93 11.21 0.43
C GLU A 71 11.13 11.56 -1.06
N THR A 72 10.06 11.92 -1.78
CA THR A 72 10.11 12.07 -3.25
C THR A 72 9.82 13.49 -3.75
N GLY A 73 9.09 14.29 -2.96
CA GLY A 73 8.49 15.55 -3.37
C GLY A 73 7.22 15.41 -4.21
N VAL A 74 6.77 14.18 -4.53
CA VAL A 74 5.56 13.95 -5.34
C VAL A 74 4.32 14.09 -4.46
N HIS A 75 3.38 14.94 -4.89
CA HIS A 75 2.06 15.04 -4.27
C HIS A 75 1.14 13.96 -4.84
N ALA A 76 1.04 12.85 -4.11
CA ALA A 76 0.11 11.78 -4.43
C ALA A 76 -1.23 11.96 -3.70
N THR A 77 -2.29 11.39 -4.25
CA THR A 77 -3.61 11.31 -3.62
C THR A 77 -4.09 9.85 -3.56
N PRO A 78 -5.01 9.48 -2.65
CA PRO A 78 -5.52 8.11 -2.61
C PRO A 78 -6.08 7.66 -3.96
N LEU A 79 -5.70 6.45 -4.39
CA LEU A 79 -6.26 5.82 -5.57
C LEU A 79 -7.24 4.73 -5.12
N ARG A 80 -8.53 4.92 -5.41
CA ARG A 80 -9.55 3.90 -5.12
C ARG A 80 -9.47 2.78 -6.14
N LEU A 81 -9.26 1.56 -5.66
CA LEU A 81 -9.19 0.34 -6.49
C LEU A 81 -10.18 -0.72 -5.99
N LYS A 82 -10.53 -1.67 -6.84
CA LYS A 82 -11.27 -2.90 -6.51
C LYS A 82 -10.35 -3.91 -5.83
N ILE A 83 -9.84 -3.54 -4.67
CA ILE A 83 -8.87 -4.30 -3.89
C ILE A 83 -9.57 -5.52 -3.29
N ALA A 84 -9.08 -6.72 -3.61
CA ALA A 84 -9.47 -7.92 -2.87
C ALA A 84 -8.94 -7.82 -1.42
N THR A 85 -9.83 -7.75 -0.44
CA THR A 85 -9.51 -7.46 0.97
C THR A 85 -10.35 -8.30 1.92
N ARG A 86 -9.83 -8.58 3.12
CA ARG A 86 -10.59 -9.21 4.21
C ARG A 86 -11.34 -8.19 5.07
N ALA A 87 -11.32 -6.90 4.70
CA ALA A 87 -12.10 -5.86 5.37
C ALA A 87 -13.60 -6.12 5.21
N THR A 88 -14.35 -5.85 6.28
CA THR A 88 -15.81 -5.94 6.28
C THR A 88 -16.38 -4.79 5.46
N PRO A 89 -17.23 -5.04 4.44
CA PRO A 89 -17.87 -3.98 3.69
C PRO A 89 -18.87 -3.22 4.59
N PRO A 90 -19.16 -1.93 4.30
CA PRO A 90 -20.29 -1.24 4.91
C PRO A 90 -21.58 -2.04 4.69
N SER A 91 -22.50 -2.00 5.65
CA SER A 91 -23.81 -2.67 5.47
C SER A 91 -24.62 -1.98 4.38
N ASP A 92 -25.32 -2.75 3.54
CA ASP A 92 -26.16 -2.24 2.43
C ASP A 92 -27.24 -1.22 2.85
N LYS A 93 -27.48 -1.04 4.16
CA LYS A 93 -28.40 -0.04 4.71
C LYS A 93 -27.94 1.41 4.51
N ASP A 94 -26.69 1.63 4.13
CA ASP A 94 -26.13 2.97 3.91
C ASP A 94 -26.09 3.39 2.42
N GLU A 95 -26.57 2.55 1.49
CA GLU A 95 -26.54 2.82 0.03
C GLU A 95 -27.93 3.09 -0.60
N ASP A 96 -29.02 3.02 0.19
CA ASP A 96 -30.40 3.22 -0.27
C ASP A 96 -30.84 4.71 -0.26
N GLU A 97 -30.21 5.53 -1.09
CA GLU A 97 -30.86 6.70 -1.70
C GLU A 97 -30.66 6.67 -3.21
N GLY A 98 -31.41 5.78 -3.88
CA GLY A 98 -31.74 5.92 -5.31
C GLY A 98 -31.28 4.79 -6.24
N GLY A 99 -31.93 3.62 -6.20
CA GLY A 99 -31.74 2.61 -7.23
C GLY A 99 -32.69 1.41 -7.10
N ASN A 100 -33.74 1.39 -7.91
CA ASN A 100 -34.80 0.38 -7.90
C ASN A 100 -34.37 -0.96 -8.55
N GLY A 101 -34.49 -2.05 -7.80
CA GLY A 101 -34.92 -3.38 -8.29
C GLY A 101 -33.87 -4.33 -8.88
N GLY A 102 -33.77 -5.54 -8.31
CA GLY A 102 -33.18 -6.69 -8.99
C GLY A 102 -32.65 -7.79 -8.07
N ASP A 103 -33.47 -8.82 -7.88
CA ASP A 103 -33.17 -10.17 -7.37
C ASP A 103 -31.76 -10.72 -7.73
N VAL A 104 -31.05 -11.30 -6.76
CA VAL A 104 -30.68 -12.73 -6.67
C VAL A 104 -29.83 -12.88 -5.40
N GLY A 105 -30.26 -13.77 -4.49
CA GLY A 105 -29.54 -14.11 -3.27
C GLY A 105 -28.06 -14.42 -3.50
N LEU A 106 -27.19 -13.48 -3.10
CA LEU A 106 -25.76 -13.70 -2.99
C LEU A 106 -25.47 -14.21 -1.58
N ARG A 107 -25.33 -15.52 -1.41
CA ARG A 107 -24.58 -16.05 -0.26
C ARG A 107 -23.14 -15.53 -0.39
N PRO A 108 -22.61 -14.72 0.55
CA PRO A 108 -21.19 -14.38 0.50
C PRO A 108 -20.43 -15.62 0.97
N THR A 109 -20.00 -16.44 0.01
CA THR A 109 -19.06 -17.55 0.22
C THR A 109 -17.61 -17.09 0.30
N ARG A 110 -17.35 -15.78 0.44
CA ARG A 110 -15.98 -15.26 0.39
C ARG A 110 -15.69 -14.43 1.63
N GLU A 111 -14.78 -14.93 2.46
CA GLU A 111 -14.08 -14.17 3.51
C GLU A 111 -13.29 -12.98 2.95
N VAL A 112 -13.19 -12.89 1.62
CA VAL A 112 -12.55 -11.82 0.86
C VAL A 112 -13.63 -11.01 0.14
N THR A 113 -13.72 -9.74 0.49
CA THR A 113 -14.49 -8.71 -0.21
C THR A 113 -13.78 -8.36 -1.51
N GLU A 114 -14.49 -8.44 -2.64
CA GLU A 114 -13.99 -8.12 -3.98
C GLU A 114 -14.97 -7.19 -4.72
N GLY A 115 -14.53 -6.56 -5.81
CA GLY A 115 -15.41 -5.83 -6.73
C GLY A 115 -15.81 -4.40 -6.29
N ARG A 116 -15.61 -4.04 -5.02
CA ARG A 116 -15.89 -2.70 -4.48
C ARG A 116 -14.66 -1.79 -4.52
N LEU A 117 -14.84 -0.55 -4.98
CA LEU A 117 -13.80 0.48 -4.92
C LEU A 117 -13.53 0.92 -3.48
N SER A 118 -12.30 0.78 -3.00
CA SER A 118 -11.87 1.17 -1.67
C SER A 118 -10.44 1.73 -1.66
N THR A 119 -10.02 2.28 -0.53
CA THR A 119 -8.63 2.68 -0.23
C THR A 119 -8.00 1.75 0.81
N GLU A 120 -8.43 0.50 0.87
CA GLU A 120 -7.80 -0.49 1.73
C GLU A 120 -6.32 -0.66 1.37
N PHE A 121 -5.53 -1.16 2.31
CA PHE A 121 -4.12 -1.43 2.02
C PHE A 121 -4.02 -2.55 0.97
N ILE A 122 -3.03 -2.45 0.09
CA ILE A 122 -2.75 -3.46 -0.95
C ILE A 122 -2.13 -4.70 -0.33
N GLY A 123 -1.19 -4.50 0.58
CA GLY A 123 -0.48 -5.54 1.31
C GLY A 123 0.48 -4.94 2.33
N CYS A 124 1.09 -5.80 3.15
CA CYS A 124 2.11 -5.37 4.11
C CYS A 124 3.36 -6.25 4.06
N CYS A 125 4.51 -5.66 4.37
CA CYS A 125 5.76 -6.38 4.62
C CYS A 125 6.06 -6.39 6.11
N ARG A 126 6.62 -7.48 6.65
CA ARG A 126 7.13 -7.55 8.02
C ARG A 126 8.57 -8.04 8.03
N TYR A 127 9.45 -7.35 8.74
CA TYR A 127 10.87 -7.71 8.87
C TYR A 127 11.50 -7.03 10.10
N PRO A 128 12.61 -7.56 10.66
CA PRO A 128 13.32 -6.88 11.75
C PRO A 128 13.78 -5.48 11.33
N ASP A 129 13.57 -4.45 12.16
CA ASP A 129 13.97 -3.08 11.85
C ASP A 129 15.49 -2.94 11.90
N PRO A 130 16.19 -2.83 10.74
CA PRO A 130 17.64 -2.76 10.72
C PRO A 130 18.18 -1.43 11.28
N GLN A 131 17.30 -0.46 11.53
CA GLN A 131 17.67 0.86 12.05
C GLN A 131 17.42 0.99 13.55
N SER A 132 16.89 -0.04 14.21
CA SER A 132 16.64 -0.02 15.65
C SER A 132 17.88 -0.44 16.42
N SER A 133 18.19 0.27 17.50
CA SER A 133 19.25 -0.11 18.46
C SER A 133 18.81 -1.21 19.43
N THR A 134 17.52 -1.51 19.47
CA THR A 134 16.89 -2.58 20.25
C THR A 134 16.13 -3.50 19.30
N PRO A 135 15.98 -4.81 19.61
CA PRO A 135 15.18 -5.70 18.76
C PRO A 135 13.77 -5.16 18.57
N ALA A 136 13.41 -4.87 17.33
CA ALA A 136 12.08 -4.40 16.95
C ALA A 136 11.74 -4.94 15.57
N ASP A 137 10.49 -5.31 15.36
CA ASP A 137 9.95 -5.60 14.04
C ASP A 137 9.41 -4.33 13.40
N LYS A 138 9.49 -4.26 12.08
CA LYS A 138 8.82 -3.25 11.26
C LYS A 138 7.77 -3.92 10.42
N VAL A 139 6.54 -3.41 10.50
CA VAL A 139 5.45 -3.74 9.60
C VAL A 139 5.16 -2.53 8.73
N VAL A 140 5.29 -2.68 7.41
CA VAL A 140 5.01 -1.62 6.45
C VAL A 140 3.73 -1.94 5.70
N PHE A 141 2.73 -1.07 5.80
CA PHE A 141 1.47 -1.17 5.07
C PHE A 141 1.51 -0.27 3.83
N TYR A 142 1.20 -0.84 2.67
CA TYR A 142 1.25 -0.11 1.40
C TYR A 142 -0.14 0.15 0.85
N TYR A 143 -0.37 1.37 0.39
CA TYR A 143 -1.64 1.83 -0.18
C TYR A 143 -1.48 2.22 -1.65
N ALA A 144 -2.53 2.08 -2.45
CA ALA A 144 -2.54 2.62 -3.81
C ALA A 144 -2.72 4.14 -3.77
N ALA A 145 -1.90 4.84 -4.55
CA ALA A 145 -2.00 6.28 -4.73
C ALA A 145 -1.87 6.64 -6.21
N ILE A 146 -2.31 7.84 -6.57
CA ILE A 146 -2.23 8.38 -7.93
C ILE A 146 -1.50 9.72 -7.93
N ALA A 147 -0.64 9.90 -8.92
CA ALA A 147 -0.01 11.18 -9.23
C ALA A 147 0.33 11.26 -10.73
N ASP A 148 0.47 12.48 -11.25
CA ASP A 148 0.93 12.73 -12.62
C ASP A 148 2.46 12.83 -12.64
N SER A 149 3.12 11.97 -13.42
CA SER A 149 4.58 11.92 -13.52
C SER A 149 5.17 13.10 -14.31
N ALA A 150 4.36 13.87 -15.04
CA ALA A 150 4.77 15.08 -15.74
C ALA A 150 4.74 16.32 -14.84
N VAL A 151 4.02 16.28 -13.71
CA VAL A 151 3.96 17.40 -12.77
C VAL A 151 5.31 17.52 -12.04
N PRO A 152 5.93 18.71 -12.02
CA PRO A 152 7.14 18.93 -11.26
C PRO A 152 6.93 18.62 -9.79
N ARG A 153 7.85 17.84 -9.21
CA ARG A 153 7.84 17.55 -7.78
C ARG A 153 8.04 18.82 -6.95
N GLY A 154 7.45 18.81 -5.76
CA GLY A 154 7.68 19.80 -4.71
C GLY A 154 9.06 19.66 -4.06
N ALA A 155 9.29 20.50 -3.05
CA ALA A 155 10.58 20.58 -2.37
C ALA A 155 10.92 19.36 -1.52
N GLY A 156 9.93 18.52 -1.16
CA GLY A 156 10.08 17.37 -0.26
C GLY A 156 10.72 17.74 1.08
N THR A 157 11.31 16.77 1.78
CA THR A 157 12.17 17.07 2.93
C THR A 157 13.64 17.25 2.49
N PRO A 158 14.36 18.25 3.02
CA PRO A 158 15.79 18.43 2.71
C PRO A 158 16.68 17.24 3.13
N ARG A 159 16.30 16.54 4.20
CA ARG A 159 17.05 15.42 4.78
C ARG A 159 17.13 14.24 3.82
N ASP A 160 16.04 13.95 3.14
CA ASP A 160 15.89 12.74 2.34
C ASP A 160 16.32 12.95 0.89
N ARG A 161 16.19 14.17 0.35
CA ARG A 161 16.64 14.52 -1.01
C ARG A 161 18.11 14.24 -1.33
N LYS A 162 18.98 14.27 -0.32
CA LYS A 162 20.41 13.93 -0.51
C LYS A 162 20.62 12.42 -0.68
N LYS A 163 19.75 11.61 -0.09
CA LYS A 163 19.88 10.14 -0.02
C LYS A 163 18.99 9.44 -1.03
N LEU A 164 17.83 10.00 -1.29
CA LEU A 164 16.76 9.40 -2.06
C LEU A 164 16.54 10.20 -3.34
N LYS A 165 16.30 9.49 -4.44
CA LYS A 165 15.93 10.07 -5.72
C LYS A 165 14.65 9.40 -6.19
N GLU A 166 13.66 10.20 -6.54
CA GLU A 166 12.44 9.76 -7.21
C GLU A 166 12.77 9.17 -8.59
N VAL A 167 12.10 8.07 -8.93
CA VAL A 167 12.22 7.42 -10.24
C VAL A 167 10.84 6.95 -10.68
N TRP A 168 10.35 7.53 -11.77
CA TRP A 168 9.15 7.03 -12.45
C TRP A 168 9.54 5.90 -13.41
N ALA A 169 9.30 4.66 -12.99
CA ALA A 169 9.59 3.47 -13.79
C ALA A 169 8.38 3.07 -14.63
N PRO A 170 8.57 2.51 -15.85
CA PRO A 170 7.47 1.85 -16.57
C PRO A 170 6.79 0.80 -15.69
N ALA A 171 5.46 0.74 -15.69
CA ALA A 171 4.71 -0.16 -14.81
C ALA A 171 5.10 -1.64 -15.00
N ALA A 172 5.40 -2.04 -16.25
CA ALA A 172 5.86 -3.39 -16.59
C ALA A 172 7.22 -3.77 -15.99
N GLU A 173 8.05 -2.79 -15.63
CA GLU A 173 9.41 -2.99 -15.11
C GLU A 173 9.51 -2.70 -13.61
N ALA A 174 8.56 -1.94 -13.05
CA ALA A 174 8.66 -1.44 -11.68
C ALA A 174 8.93 -2.55 -10.65
N ALA A 175 8.23 -3.70 -10.76
CA ALA A 175 8.41 -4.83 -9.85
C ALA A 175 9.76 -5.54 -10.02
N THR A 176 10.41 -5.48 -11.18
CA THR A 176 11.71 -6.13 -11.41
C THR A 176 12.88 -5.29 -10.92
N LEU A 177 12.70 -3.96 -10.85
CA LEU A 177 13.71 -3.04 -10.33
C LEU A 177 13.85 -3.11 -8.81
N LEU A 178 12.76 -3.39 -8.09
CA LEU A 178 12.71 -3.41 -6.63
C LEU A 178 13.66 -4.45 -6.03
N ARG A 179 14.43 -4.05 -5.02
CA ARG A 179 15.39 -4.94 -4.36
C ARG A 179 14.73 -6.06 -3.56
N PHE A 180 13.56 -5.79 -2.99
CA PHE A 180 12.87 -6.71 -2.08
C PHE A 180 11.66 -7.35 -2.77
N ARG A 181 11.63 -8.69 -2.78
CA ARG A 181 10.54 -9.46 -3.40
C ARG A 181 9.16 -9.08 -2.85
N ALA A 182 9.05 -8.84 -1.55
CA ALA A 182 7.77 -8.49 -0.93
C ALA A 182 7.22 -7.15 -1.45
N GLU A 183 8.06 -6.14 -1.66
CA GLU A 183 7.62 -4.88 -2.29
C GLU A 183 7.24 -5.10 -3.76
N ALA A 184 7.99 -5.95 -4.48
CA ALA A 184 7.65 -6.31 -5.86
C ALA A 184 6.28 -7.00 -5.97
N ASP A 185 5.96 -7.91 -5.04
CA ASP A 185 4.65 -8.58 -4.99
C ASP A 185 3.52 -7.59 -4.68
N ILE A 186 3.77 -6.60 -3.83
CA ILE A 186 2.83 -5.50 -3.57
C ILE A 186 2.59 -4.66 -4.82
N VAL A 187 3.63 -4.32 -5.59
CA VAL A 187 3.47 -3.61 -6.88
C VAL A 187 2.67 -4.44 -7.87
N ARG A 188 2.98 -5.73 -8.03
CA ARG A 188 2.22 -6.63 -8.92
C ARG A 188 0.74 -6.66 -8.57
N LYS A 189 0.43 -6.84 -7.27
CA LYS A 189 -0.94 -6.82 -6.79
C LYS A 189 -1.62 -5.48 -7.04
N ALA A 190 -0.95 -4.35 -6.77
CA ALA A 190 -1.52 -3.02 -7.02
C ALA A 190 -1.84 -2.80 -8.51
N LEU A 191 -0.97 -3.24 -9.42
CA LEU A 191 -1.21 -3.14 -10.87
C LEU A 191 -2.33 -4.06 -11.33
N GLU A 192 -2.46 -5.26 -10.74
CA GLU A 192 -3.59 -6.15 -11.00
C GLU A 192 -4.91 -5.54 -10.51
N ASP A 193 -4.94 -5.03 -9.28
CA ASP A 193 -6.10 -4.34 -8.72
C ASP A 193 -6.47 -3.10 -9.55
N ALA A 194 -5.48 -2.37 -10.09
CA ALA A 194 -5.69 -1.26 -11.00
C ALA A 194 -6.38 -1.70 -12.31
N ARG A 195 -5.96 -2.81 -12.93
CA ARG A 195 -6.62 -3.37 -14.12
C ARG A 195 -8.05 -3.80 -13.84
N ARG A 196 -8.28 -4.51 -12.72
CA ARG A 196 -9.63 -4.90 -12.27
C ARG A 196 -10.54 -3.67 -12.07
N SER A 197 -9.95 -2.53 -11.76
CA SER A 197 -10.63 -1.24 -11.57
C SER A 197 -10.83 -0.44 -12.86
N GLY A 198 -10.36 -0.93 -14.00
CA GLY A 198 -10.54 -0.31 -15.32
C GLY A 198 -9.36 0.52 -15.83
N TYR A 199 -8.23 0.55 -15.12
CA TYR A 199 -7.02 1.24 -15.60
C TYR A 199 -6.24 0.37 -16.60
N GLN A 200 -5.76 0.97 -17.68
CA GLN A 200 -4.91 0.31 -18.67
C GLN A 200 -3.45 0.25 -18.20
N MET A 201 -3.17 -0.60 -17.22
CA MET A 201 -1.82 -0.76 -16.65
C MET A 201 -1.11 -1.97 -17.24
N ALA A 202 0.17 -1.84 -17.59
CA ALA A 202 1.04 -2.97 -17.94
C ALA A 202 1.70 -3.56 -16.67
N GLY A 203 1.92 -4.88 -16.62
CA GLY A 203 2.60 -5.54 -15.48
C GLY A 203 2.15 -6.97 -15.20
#